data_AF-A0A2R6AI66-F1
#
_entry.id   AF-A0A2R6AI66-F1
#
_cell.length_a   1.000
_cell.length_b   1.000
_cell.length_c   1.000
_cell.angle_alpha   90.00
_cell.angle_beta   90.00
_cell.angle_gamma   90.00
#
_symmetry.space_group_name_H-M   'P 1'
#
loop_
_entity.id
_entity.type
_entity.pdbx_description
1 polymer ?
#
loop_
_entity_poly.entity_id
_entity_poly.type
_entity_poly.pdbx_seq_one_letter_code
_entity_poly.pdbx_strand_id
1 'polypeptide(L)'
;MFEQGQKIVRGVISKLYSEGLNAATKSFQELKQSYSTNKDVQPYLSFVEGMLKCFKELDTNHVVVEASLRQNAEWVEKCINSLEEAKNALIISDESKCRIDACVEALKFVRDALAQGKKPLL
;
A
#
# COMPACT_ATOMS: atom_id res chain seq x y z
N MET A 1 9.23 8.61 -25.15
CA MET A 1 7.79 8.46 -24.86
C MET A 1 7.52 7.55 -23.65
N PHE A 2 8.02 6.31 -23.63
CA PHE A 2 7.85 5.38 -22.49
C PHE A 2 8.50 5.85 -21.17
N GLU A 3 9.65 6.54 -21.25
CA GLU A 3 10.39 6.98 -20.06
C GLU A 3 9.65 8.00 -19.19
N GLN A 4 8.82 8.86 -19.78
CA GLN A 4 8.19 9.96 -19.04
C GLN A 4 7.02 9.45 -18.18
N GLY A 5 6.22 8.53 -18.70
CA GLY A 5 5.21 7.80 -17.92
C GLY A 5 5.84 7.00 -16.78
N GLN A 6 6.95 6.31 -17.03
CA GLN A 6 7.68 5.57 -15.99
C GLN A 6 8.24 6.47 -14.89
N LYS A 7 8.74 7.68 -15.22
CA LYS A 7 9.21 8.66 -14.22
C LYS A 7 8.08 9.14 -13.31
N ILE A 8 6.88 9.34 -13.85
CA ILE A 8 5.68 9.72 -13.06
C ILE A 8 5.34 8.63 -12.06
N VAL A 9 5.25 7.37 -12.51
CA VAL A 9 4.94 6.22 -11.66
C VAL A 9 6.00 6.06 -10.56
N ARG A 10 7.28 6.09 -10.91
CA ARG A 10 8.40 5.99 -9.96
C ARG A 10 8.40 7.10 -8.92
N GLY A 11 8.09 8.33 -9.33
CA GLY A 11 8.03 9.48 -8.41
C GLY A 11 6.94 9.31 -7.35
N VAL A 12 5.74 8.90 -7.76
CA VAL A 12 4.62 8.71 -6.82
C VAL A 12 4.85 7.51 -5.91
N ILE A 13 5.41 6.40 -6.43
CA ILE A 13 5.79 5.24 -5.62
C ILE A 13 6.88 5.59 -4.62
N SER A 14 7.89 6.36 -5.01
CA SER A 14 8.95 6.80 -4.10
C SER A 14 8.37 7.60 -2.93
N LYS A 15 7.49 8.56 -3.22
CA LYS A 15 6.77 9.34 -2.19
C LYS A 15 5.86 8.48 -1.30
N LEU A 16 5.25 7.46 -1.86
CA LEU A 16 4.43 6.50 -1.11
C LEU A 16 5.27 5.73 -0.08
N TYR A 17 6.47 5.30 -0.47
CA TYR A 17 7.38 4.59 0.42
C TYR A 17 8.07 5.49 1.45
N SER A 18 8.48 6.70 1.07
CA SER A 18 9.22 7.60 1.97
C SER A 18 8.34 8.37 2.95
N GLU A 19 7.15 8.77 2.51
CA GLU A 19 6.33 9.78 3.17
C GLU A 19 4.84 9.37 3.29
N GLY A 20 4.48 8.18 2.81
CA GLY A 20 3.15 7.59 2.96
C GLY A 20 2.10 8.05 1.93
N LEU A 21 0.90 7.46 2.05
CA LEU A 21 -0.18 7.61 1.06
C LEU A 21 -0.63 9.06 0.83
N ASN A 22 -0.66 9.88 1.87
CA ASN A 22 -1.04 11.30 1.74
C ASN A 22 -0.02 12.09 0.92
N ALA A 23 1.28 11.88 1.14
CA ALA A 23 2.33 12.55 0.38
C ALA A 23 2.36 12.09 -1.08
N ALA A 24 2.18 10.79 -1.32
CA ALA A 24 2.05 10.23 -2.67
C ALA A 24 0.83 10.76 -3.42
N THR A 25 -0.32 10.86 -2.73
CA THR A 25 -1.56 11.38 -3.30
C THR A 25 -1.43 12.85 -3.68
N LYS A 26 -0.83 13.67 -2.81
CA LYS A 26 -0.57 15.08 -3.10
C LYS A 26 0.38 15.24 -4.29
N SER A 27 1.50 14.52 -4.29
CA SER A 27 2.46 14.54 -5.39
C SER A 27 1.84 14.08 -6.72
N PHE A 28 0.96 13.08 -6.68
CA PHE A 28 0.23 12.63 -7.86
C PHE A 28 -0.73 13.69 -8.41
N GLN A 29 -1.45 14.42 -7.56
CA GLN A 29 -2.36 15.50 -8.01
C GLN A 29 -1.59 16.61 -8.73
N GLU A 30 -0.43 17.01 -8.21
CA GLU A 30 0.45 18.01 -8.83
C GLU A 30 0.97 17.55 -10.21
N LEU A 31 1.34 16.27 -10.34
CA LEU A 31 1.76 15.68 -11.60
C LEU A 31 0.59 15.56 -12.60
N LYS A 32 -0.58 15.12 -12.14
CA LYS A 32 -1.78 14.97 -12.98
C LYS A 32 -2.21 16.31 -13.59
N GLN A 33 -2.10 17.39 -12.82
CA GLN A 33 -2.40 18.75 -13.30
C GLN A 33 -1.39 19.18 -14.39
N SER A 34 -0.10 18.93 -14.13
CA SER A 34 1.01 19.28 -15.03
C SER A 34 0.98 18.55 -16.38
N TYR A 35 0.34 17.37 -16.43
CA TYR A 35 0.29 16.51 -17.62
C TYR A 35 -1.13 16.28 -18.16
N SER A 36 -2.10 17.10 -17.73
CA SER A 36 -3.53 16.95 -18.04
C SER A 36 -3.88 16.86 -19.53
N THR A 37 -3.09 17.48 -20.41
CA THR A 37 -3.32 17.48 -21.87
C THR A 37 -2.43 16.52 -22.65
N ASN A 38 -1.46 15.87 -22.01
CA ASN A 38 -0.51 14.98 -22.66
C ASN A 38 -1.10 13.56 -22.79
N LYS A 39 -1.57 13.21 -23.99
CA LYS A 39 -2.20 11.92 -24.28
C LYS A 39 -1.27 10.71 -24.08
N ASP A 40 0.03 10.89 -24.23
CA ASP A 40 1.00 9.80 -24.17
C ASP A 40 1.23 9.30 -22.74
N VAL A 41 0.94 10.12 -21.73
CA VAL A 41 1.12 9.78 -20.31
C VAL A 41 -0.19 9.48 -19.57
N GLN A 42 -1.35 9.73 -20.20
CA GLN A 42 -2.66 9.46 -19.62
C GLN A 42 -2.83 8.02 -19.09
N PRO A 43 -2.37 6.96 -19.79
CA PRO A 43 -2.48 5.61 -19.26
C PRO A 43 -1.77 5.43 -17.91
N TYR A 44 -0.64 6.11 -17.70
CA TYR A 44 0.14 6.04 -16.47
C TYR A 44 -0.51 6.84 -15.35
N LEU A 45 -1.13 7.98 -15.66
CA LEU A 45 -1.88 8.76 -14.69
C LEU A 45 -3.11 7.99 -14.19
N SER A 46 -3.88 7.39 -15.10
CA SER A 46 -5.02 6.54 -14.75
C SER A 46 -4.61 5.34 -13.92
N PHE A 47 -3.47 4.72 -14.24
CA PHE A 47 -2.90 3.63 -13.45
C PHE A 47 -2.57 4.07 -12.01
N VAL A 48 -1.85 5.18 -11.84
CA VAL A 48 -1.48 5.68 -10.50
C VAL A 48 -2.70 6.12 -9.71
N GLU A 49 -3.69 6.74 -10.36
CA GLU A 49 -4.96 7.11 -9.71
C GLU A 49 -5.71 5.88 -9.21
N GLY A 50 -5.82 4.84 -10.04
CA GLY A 50 -6.42 3.56 -9.66
C GLY A 50 -5.66 2.92 -8.50
N MET A 51 -4.33 2.93 -8.53
CA MET A 51 -3.49 2.39 -7.45
C MET A 51 -3.69 3.14 -6.12
N LEU A 52 -3.63 4.47 -6.13
CA LEU A 52 -3.84 5.30 -4.93
C LEU A 52 -5.27 5.20 -4.41
N LYS A 53 -6.26 5.12 -5.32
CA LYS A 53 -7.66 4.88 -4.98
C LYS A 53 -7.83 3.51 -4.35
N CYS A 54 -7.25 2.46 -4.92
CA CYS A 54 -7.21 1.13 -4.33
C CYS A 54 -6.52 1.13 -2.96
N PHE A 55 -5.42 1.85 -2.76
CA PHE A 55 -4.81 1.96 -1.43
C PHE A 55 -5.69 2.71 -0.44
N LYS A 56 -6.39 3.74 -0.89
CA LYS A 56 -7.38 4.49 -0.10
C LYS A 56 -8.65 3.66 0.20
N GLU A 57 -9.01 2.73 -0.67
CA GLU A 57 -10.22 1.90 -0.57
C GLU A 57 -9.98 0.53 0.07
N LEU A 58 -8.77 -0.01 0.00
CA LEU A 58 -8.43 -1.36 0.49
C LEU A 58 -7.72 -1.37 1.85
N ASP A 59 -7.04 -0.30 2.26
CA ASP A 59 -6.42 -0.10 3.59
C ASP A 59 -5.76 -1.33 4.28
N THR A 60 -5.27 -2.35 3.54
CA THR A 60 -4.76 -3.62 4.12
C THR A 60 -3.65 -4.33 3.33
N ASN A 61 -3.40 -4.00 2.05
CA ASN A 61 -2.26 -4.58 1.32
C ASN A 61 -0.95 -3.82 1.56
N HIS A 62 -1.04 -2.53 1.87
CA HIS A 62 0.13 -1.70 2.15
C HIS A 62 0.81 -2.12 3.45
N VAL A 63 0.02 -2.53 4.45
CA VAL A 63 0.56 -2.95 5.75
C VAL A 63 1.34 -4.27 5.65
N VAL A 64 0.94 -5.21 4.78
CA VAL A 64 1.66 -6.49 4.57
C VAL A 64 2.97 -6.28 3.83
N VAL A 65 2.97 -5.43 2.80
CA VAL A 65 4.18 -5.08 2.04
C VAL A 65 5.14 -4.28 2.91
N GLU A 66 4.62 -3.32 3.68
CA GLU A 66 5.40 -2.52 4.61
C GLU A 66 5.95 -3.36 5.78
N ALA A 67 5.18 -4.33 6.28
CA ALA A 67 5.64 -5.33 7.25
C ALA A 67 6.84 -6.13 6.71
N SER A 68 6.75 -6.54 5.44
CA SER A 68 7.81 -7.32 4.78
C SER A 68 9.09 -6.50 4.60
N LEU A 69 8.95 -5.22 4.23
CA LEU A 69 10.08 -4.34 3.92
C LEU A 69 10.74 -3.75 5.17
N ARG A 70 9.97 -3.37 6.19
CA ARG A 70 10.51 -2.81 7.45
C ARG A 70 11.34 -3.84 8.23
N GLN A 71 11.13 -5.13 7.98
CA GLN A 71 11.77 -6.24 8.68
C GLN A 71 11.72 -6.10 10.22
N ASN A 72 10.65 -5.50 10.73
CA ASN A 72 10.47 -5.18 12.14
C ASN A 72 9.32 -6.00 12.70
N ALA A 73 9.63 -7.14 13.33
CA ALA A 73 8.64 -8.07 13.86
C ALA A 73 7.72 -7.44 14.92
N GLU A 74 8.24 -6.54 15.77
CA GLU A 74 7.43 -5.85 16.79
C GLU A 74 6.36 -4.95 16.15
N TRP A 75 6.71 -4.28 15.06
CA TRP A 75 5.76 -3.48 14.29
C TRP A 75 4.69 -4.35 13.61
N VAL A 76 5.09 -5.47 13.00
CA VAL A 76 4.14 -6.42 12.39
C VAL A 76 3.15 -6.94 13.43
N GLU A 77 3.61 -7.29 14.63
CA GLU A 77 2.75 -7.78 15.72
C GLU A 77 1.75 -6.71 16.18
N LYS A 78 2.17 -5.44 16.27
CA LYS A 78 1.26 -4.31 16.57
C LYS A 78 0.16 -4.17 15.51
N CYS A 79 0.49 -4.32 14.23
CA CYS A 79 -0.51 -4.29 13.15
C CYS A 79 -1.52 -5.43 13.25
N ILE A 80 -1.06 -6.65 13.56
CA ILE A 80 -1.94 -7.81 13.77
C ILE A 80 -2.93 -7.54 14.91
N ASN A 81 -2.43 -7.09 16.07
CA ASN A 81 -3.26 -6.84 17.24
C ASN A 81 -4.32 -5.75 16.98
N SER A 82 -3.95 -4.65 16.31
CA SER A 82 -4.90 -3.59 15.99
C SER A 82 -6.00 -4.05 15.03
N LEU A 83 -5.70 -4.91 14.06
CA LEU A 83 -6.70 -5.46 13.13
C LEU A 83 -7.66 -6.43 13.84
N GLU A 84 -7.15 -7.31 14.71
CA GLU A 84 -7.96 -8.23 15.51
C GLU A 84 -8.88 -7.48 16.50
N GLU A 85 -8.37 -6.43 17.16
CA GLU A 85 -9.18 -5.56 18.03
C GLU A 85 -10.28 -4.85 17.24
N ALA A 86 -9.97 -4.27 16.08
CA ALA A 86 -10.95 -3.60 15.22
C ALA A 86 -12.04 -4.57 14.75
N LYS A 87 -11.69 -5.81 14.39
CA LYS A 87 -12.64 -6.86 13.98
C LYS A 87 -13.62 -7.21 15.10
N ASN A 88 -13.16 -7.26 16.35
CA ASN A 88 -13.97 -7.64 17.51
C ASN A 88 -14.80 -6.48 18.08
N ALA A 89 -14.32 -5.24 17.95
CA ALA A 89 -14.96 -4.07 18.53
C ALA A 89 -16.00 -3.41 17.59
N LEU A 90 -15.85 -3.56 16.28
CA LEU A 90 -16.70 -2.87 15.30
C LEU A 90 -17.82 -3.76 14.76
N ILE A 91 -19.00 -3.16 14.57
CA ILE A 91 -20.10 -3.80 13.83
C ILE A 91 -19.81 -3.61 12.33
N ILE A 92 -19.21 -4.63 11.73
CA ILE A 92 -18.83 -4.66 10.30
C ILE A 92 -19.47 -5.85 9.59
N SER A 93 -19.64 -5.74 8.27
CA SER A 93 -20.20 -6.81 7.44
C SER A 93 -19.29 -8.05 7.42
N ASP A 94 -19.86 -9.21 7.09
CA ASP A 94 -19.10 -10.45 7.00
C ASP A 94 -18.04 -10.40 5.89
N GLU A 95 -18.31 -9.66 4.81
CA GLU A 95 -17.32 -9.40 3.77
C GLU A 95 -16.13 -8.61 4.29
N SER A 96 -16.36 -7.58 5.13
CA SER A 96 -15.30 -6.81 5.77
C SER A 96 -14.50 -7.65 6.78
N LYS A 97 -15.16 -8.54 7.55
CA LYS A 97 -14.46 -9.47 8.45
C LYS A 97 -13.54 -10.41 7.69
N CYS A 98 -14.04 -11.00 6.59
CA CYS A 98 -13.26 -11.89 5.74
C CYS A 98 -12.00 -11.21 5.18
N ARG A 99 -12.10 -9.93 4.80
CA ARG A 99 -10.94 -9.14 4.34
C ARG A 99 -9.93 -8.86 5.45
N ILE A 100 -10.39 -8.57 6.66
CA ILE A 100 -9.50 -8.38 7.82
C ILE A 100 -8.78 -9.69 8.17
N ASP A 101 -9.50 -10.82 8.18
CA ASP A 101 -8.93 -12.14 8.46
C ASP A 101 -7.81 -12.48 7.47
N ALA A 102 -8.04 -12.26 6.17
CA ALA A 102 -7.03 -12.47 5.13
C ALA A 102 -5.78 -11.59 5.33
N CYS A 103 -5.96 -10.32 5.74
CA CYS A 103 -4.84 -9.42 6.02
C CYS A 103 -4.03 -9.88 7.24
N VAL A 104 -4.71 -10.31 8.31
CA VAL A 104 -4.09 -10.82 9.52
C VAL A 104 -3.28 -12.09 9.23
N GLU A 105 -3.81 -13.01 8.43
CA GLU A 105 -3.07 -14.22 8.02
C GLU A 105 -1.80 -13.87 7.25
N ALA A 106 -1.88 -12.91 6.33
CA ALA A 106 -0.72 -12.45 5.58
C ALA A 106 0.34 -11.79 6.47
N LEU A 107 -0.05 -10.98 7.46
CA LEU A 107 0.89 -10.40 8.43
C LEU A 107 1.53 -11.45 9.33
N LYS A 108 0.77 -12.48 9.76
CA LYS A 108 1.30 -13.62 10.53
C LYS A 108 2.37 -14.36 9.73
N PHE A 109 2.13 -14.60 8.44
CA PHE A 109 3.14 -15.19 7.55
C PHE A 109 4.42 -14.34 7.48
N VAL A 110 4.28 -13.02 7.32
CA VAL A 110 5.44 -12.10 7.28
C VAL A 110 6.22 -12.14 8.59
N ARG A 111 5.53 -12.06 9.74
CA ARG A 111 6.16 -12.17 11.06
C ARG A 111 6.95 -13.48 11.21
N ASP A 112 6.34 -14.60 10.84
CA ASP A 112 6.96 -15.92 10.97
C ASP A 112 8.18 -16.05 10.03
N ALA A 113 8.12 -15.45 8.83
CA ALA A 113 9.26 -15.36 7.93
C ALA A 113 10.40 -14.51 8.52
N LEU A 114 10.09 -13.37 9.13
CA LEU A 114 11.08 -12.52 9.82
C LEU A 114 11.72 -13.24 11.01
N ALA A 115 10.94 -13.98 11.80
CA ALA A 115 11.47 -14.79 12.90
C ALA A 115 12.42 -15.89 12.43
N GLN A 116 12.22 -16.40 11.20
CA GLN A 116 13.12 -17.35 10.55
C GLN A 116 14.32 -16.68 9.87
N GLY A 117 14.47 -15.35 9.98
CA GLY A 117 15.53 -14.58 9.31
C GLY A 117 15.38 -14.52 7.78
N LYS A 118 14.21 -14.91 7.24
CA LYS A 118 13.93 -14.83 5.80
C LYS A 118 13.66 -13.38 5.44
N LYS A 119 14.52 -12.82 4.60
CA LYS A 119 14.38 -11.47 4.06
C LYS A 119 13.70 -11.55 2.70
N PRO A 120 12.82 -10.60 2.35
CA PRO A 120 12.32 -10.49 0.99
C PRO A 120 13.51 -10.36 0.03
N LEU A 121 13.52 -11.14 -1.04
CA LEU A 121 14.43 -10.93 -2.15
C LEU A 121 14.02 -9.63 -2.83
N LEU A 122 14.77 -8.57 -2.58
CA LEU A 122 14.66 -7.30 -3.29
C LEU A 122 15.36 -7.38 -4.64
#